data_AF-A0A6A6WZ51-F1
#
_entry.id   AF-A0A6A6WZ51-F1
#
_cell.length_a   1.000
_cell.length_b   1.000
_cell.length_c   1.000
_cell.angle_alpha   90.00
_cell.angle_beta   90.00
_cell.angle_gamma   90.00
#
_symmetry.space_group_name_H-M   'P 1'
#
loop_
_entity.id
_entity.type
_entity.pdbx_description
1 polymer ?
#
loop_
_entity_poly.entity_id
_entity_poly.type
_entity_poly.pdbx_seq_one_letter_code
_entity_poly.pdbx_strand_id
1 'polypeptide(L)'
;MSAGLDMGTSVDPQHECKFFVAPAEIRRAIYAHLIPDQIHLFLHEKRLRLSACMQRDKDDHPDCYNRRSKEAHPPNDRDVPDPNYPLRLRSSWGSHWRCEETAKRIREMACETNCTIAATALFLVCKRMFVDFAEMIADIAAFHINDLETLSILDPQSRVLTSAPSFSSMLAACVVPSLKELHINLRLPLSSYEALEKAVDSTGSEPSSMDHSISAWTGLCPAIEGLSELRRLRIWLDHAEPCTWSMVNERAVLSPLAPLSNNPNLDISIDLPKLHPKWEDLDRHYTEDSSPLPLTIHRRYRQRCHGIESSDGSFGTKHSPDFPILYEFTEMYNMTIQEVDDMERKSWERGEDPIFFFVEQWHYSGLTNI
;
A
#
# COMPACT_ATOMS: atom_id res chain seq x y z
N MET A 1 25.79 -8.08 13.13
CA MET A 1 26.77 -7.26 13.89
C MET A 1 25.98 -6.17 14.60
N SER A 2 26.00 -6.14 15.94
CA SER A 2 25.19 -5.20 16.72
C SER A 2 25.75 -3.79 16.57
N ALA A 3 25.06 -2.91 15.85
CA ALA A 3 25.36 -1.48 15.87
C ALA A 3 25.10 -0.96 17.28
N GLY A 4 26.16 -0.52 17.97
CA GLY A 4 26.07 0.06 19.30
C GLY A 4 25.38 1.42 19.22
N LEU A 5 24.08 1.46 19.49
CA LEU A 5 23.37 2.69 19.82
C LEU A 5 23.85 3.15 21.20
N ASP A 6 24.79 4.10 21.20
CA ASP A 6 25.23 4.81 22.41
C ASP A 6 24.11 5.77 22.84
N MET A 7 23.27 5.30 23.76
CA MET A 7 22.08 6.02 24.22
C MET A 7 22.33 6.55 25.64
N GLY A 8 22.54 7.87 25.73
CA GLY A 8 22.85 8.61 26.96
C GLY A 8 21.69 8.75 27.96
N THR A 9 20.91 7.70 28.20
CA THR A 9 20.02 7.60 29.37
C THR A 9 20.36 6.32 30.11
N SER A 10 20.68 6.47 31.40
CA SER A 10 20.96 5.37 32.33
C SER A 10 19.67 4.59 32.60
N VAL A 11 19.22 3.81 31.62
CA VAL A 11 18.10 2.87 31.78
C VAL A 11 18.60 1.68 32.59
N ASP A 12 17.95 1.39 33.71
CA ASP A 12 18.27 0.24 34.56
C ASP A 12 18.17 -1.05 33.73
N PRO A 13 19.25 -1.85 33.62
CA PRO A 13 19.22 -3.11 32.89
C PRO A 13 18.29 -4.16 33.54
N GLN A 14 17.83 -3.92 34.77
CA GLN A 14 16.87 -4.75 35.52
C GLN A 14 17.26 -6.23 35.58
N HIS A 15 18.52 -6.51 35.93
CA HIS A 15 19.05 -7.88 36.02
C HIS A 15 18.26 -8.79 36.98
N GLU A 16 17.57 -8.20 37.97
CA GLU A 16 16.78 -8.93 38.97
C GLU A 16 15.28 -9.06 38.61
N CYS A 17 14.85 -8.58 37.45
CA CYS A 17 13.45 -8.62 37.06
C CYS A 17 12.98 -10.07 36.81
N LYS A 18 12.00 -10.52 37.60
CA LYS A 18 11.40 -11.86 37.51
C LYS A 18 10.82 -12.18 36.14
N PHE A 19 10.48 -11.17 35.34
CA PHE A 19 10.03 -11.35 33.97
C PHE A 19 11.10 -12.07 33.12
N PHE A 20 12.39 -11.75 33.30
CA PHE A 20 13.48 -12.41 32.56
C PHE A 20 13.87 -13.78 33.11
N VAL A 21 13.32 -14.18 34.26
CA VAL A 21 13.41 -15.55 34.78
C VAL A 21 12.42 -16.47 34.04
N ALA A 22 11.30 -15.93 33.55
CA ALA A 22 10.35 -16.71 32.76
C ALA A 22 10.99 -17.19 31.44
N PRO A 23 10.64 -18.40 30.95
CA PRO A 23 11.11 -18.89 29.65
C PRO A 23 10.81 -17.92 28.51
N ALA A 24 11.66 -17.94 27.47
CA ALA A 24 11.54 -17.02 26.34
C ALA A 24 10.18 -17.14 25.63
N GLU A 25 9.61 -18.35 25.58
CA GLU A 25 8.32 -18.65 24.99
C GLU A 25 7.18 -17.92 25.72
N ILE A 26 7.24 -17.84 27.05
CA ILE A 26 6.24 -17.12 27.85
C ILE A 26 6.36 -15.62 27.63
N ARG A 27 7.59 -15.08 27.60
CA ARG A 27 7.81 -13.66 27.31
C ARG A 27 7.30 -13.29 25.93
N ARG A 28 7.60 -14.11 24.91
CA ARG A 28 7.11 -13.94 23.55
C ARG A 28 5.58 -14.00 23.48
N ALA A 29 4.94 -14.96 24.15
CA ALA A 29 3.49 -15.02 24.21
C ALA A 29 2.88 -13.73 24.80
N ILE A 30 3.49 -13.16 25.83
CA ILE A 30 3.05 -11.88 26.41
C ILE A 30 3.21 -10.73 25.40
N TYR A 31 4.37 -10.62 24.75
CA TYR A 31 4.61 -9.59 23.75
C TYR A 31 3.68 -9.71 22.54
N ALA A 32 3.36 -10.92 22.08
CA ALA A 32 2.45 -11.15 20.96
C ALA A 32 1.08 -10.50 21.17
N HIS A 33 0.61 -10.39 22.42
CA HIS A 33 -0.66 -9.73 22.73
C HIS A 33 -0.61 -8.20 22.63
N LEU A 34 0.59 -7.61 22.58
CA LEU A 34 0.81 -6.16 22.52
C LEU A 34 1.17 -5.67 21.12
N ILE A 35 1.63 -6.57 20.24
CA ILE A 35 2.12 -6.26 18.91
C ILE A 35 0.95 -6.38 17.93
N PRO A 36 0.63 -5.32 17.16
CA PRO A 36 -0.34 -5.43 16.09
C PRO A 36 0.22 -6.24 14.91
N ASP A 37 -0.65 -6.96 14.20
CA ASP A 37 -0.25 -7.77 13.04
C ASP A 37 0.33 -6.93 11.89
N GLN A 38 -0.11 -5.67 11.76
CA GLN A 38 0.30 -4.75 10.71
C GLN A 38 0.64 -3.38 11.30
N ILE A 39 1.78 -2.82 10.88
CA ILE A 39 2.30 -1.53 11.35
C ILE A 39 2.60 -0.63 10.16
N HIS A 40 2.05 0.58 10.13
CA HIS A 40 2.41 1.61 9.16
C HIS A 40 3.64 2.40 9.63
N LEU A 41 4.62 2.51 8.74
CA LEU A 41 5.71 3.46 8.79
C LEU A 41 5.31 4.65 7.90
N PHE A 42 5.40 5.87 8.43
CA PHE A 42 5.09 7.08 7.65
C PHE A 42 5.84 8.29 8.19
N LEU A 43 6.09 9.26 7.31
CA LEU A 43 6.66 10.54 7.70
C LEU A 43 5.58 11.57 8.00
N HIS A 44 5.77 12.26 9.11
CA HIS A 44 4.95 13.39 9.52
C HIS A 44 5.84 14.54 9.97
N GLU A 45 5.75 15.69 9.29
CA GLU A 45 6.63 16.84 9.54
C GLU A 45 8.12 16.44 9.54
N LYS A 46 8.50 15.58 8.58
CA LYS A 46 9.85 14.99 8.43
C LYS A 46 10.30 14.10 9.60
N ARG A 47 9.39 13.70 10.48
CA ARG A 47 9.65 12.75 11.57
C ARG A 47 8.99 11.43 11.27
N LEU A 48 9.72 10.35 11.48
CA LEU A 48 9.18 9.01 11.37
C LEU A 48 8.16 8.75 12.47
N ARG A 49 7.02 8.19 12.09
CA ARG A 49 5.94 7.77 12.97
C ARG A 49 5.58 6.31 12.68
N LEU A 50 5.09 5.64 13.71
CA LEU A 50 4.55 4.29 13.61
C LEU A 50 3.09 4.30 14.05
N SER A 51 2.24 3.54 13.36
CA SER A 51 0.87 3.32 13.78
C SER A 51 0.42 1.90 13.51
N ALA A 52 -0.38 1.32 14.40
CA ALA A 52 -1.06 0.07 14.12
C ALA A 52 -2.02 0.25 12.94
N CYS A 53 -2.12 -0.74 12.06
CA CYS A 53 -3.11 -0.74 11.00
C CYS A 53 -4.52 -0.78 11.60
N MET A 54 -5.34 0.19 11.22
CA MET A 54 -6.74 0.29 11.62
C MET A 54 -7.69 -0.33 10.58
N GLN A 55 -7.16 -0.67 9.40
CA GLN A 55 -7.92 -1.29 8.33
C GLN A 55 -8.08 -2.79 8.64
N ARG A 56 -9.30 -3.21 8.96
CA ARG A 56 -9.66 -4.63 9.06
C ARG A 56 -10.08 -5.11 7.67
N ASP A 57 -9.61 -6.30 7.27
CA ASP A 57 -9.74 -7.02 5.99
C ASP A 57 -10.61 -6.44 4.85
N LYS A 58 -10.03 -6.48 3.63
CA LYS A 58 -10.64 -6.42 2.29
C LYS A 58 -11.44 -5.15 1.95
N ASP A 59 -10.72 -4.05 1.70
CA ASP A 59 -11.26 -2.90 0.93
C ASP A 59 -10.93 -3.00 -0.57
N ASP A 60 -10.87 -4.24 -1.07
CA ASP A 60 -10.54 -4.54 -2.47
C ASP A 60 -11.77 -4.47 -3.38
N HIS A 61 -12.94 -4.15 -2.82
CA HIS A 61 -14.16 -4.03 -3.61
C HIS A 61 -14.05 -2.79 -4.51
N PRO A 62 -14.18 -2.93 -5.85
CA PRO A 62 -13.93 -1.83 -6.78
C PRO A 62 -14.90 -0.65 -6.58
N ASP A 63 -16.12 -0.89 -6.07
CA ASP A 63 -17.06 0.19 -5.75
C ASP A 63 -16.76 0.95 -4.45
N CYS A 64 -15.85 0.45 -3.60
CA CYS A 64 -15.43 1.12 -2.37
C CYS A 64 -16.59 1.46 -1.41
N TYR A 65 -17.69 0.70 -1.43
CA TYR A 65 -18.85 0.92 -0.54
C TYR A 65 -18.47 0.93 0.95
N ASN A 66 -17.45 0.15 1.33
CA ASN A 66 -16.93 0.07 2.69
C ASN A 66 -16.23 1.35 3.18
N ARG A 67 -15.99 2.32 2.28
CA ARG A 67 -15.48 3.65 2.63
C ARG A 67 -16.54 4.63 3.10
N ARG A 68 -17.82 4.28 2.94
CA ARG A 68 -18.93 5.04 3.54
C ARG A 68 -19.02 4.73 5.04
N SER A 69 -19.35 5.74 5.83
CA SER A 69 -19.56 5.59 7.27
C SER A 69 -20.80 4.73 7.51
N LYS A 70 -20.64 3.48 7.97
CA LYS A 70 -21.78 2.63 8.42
C LYS A 70 -22.47 3.20 9.67
N GLU A 71 -21.74 4.02 10.43
CA GLU A 71 -22.22 4.65 11.66
C GLU A 71 -23.14 5.86 11.43
N ALA A 72 -23.29 6.30 10.18
CA ALA A 72 -24.13 7.46 9.92
C ALA A 72 -25.61 7.12 10.16
N HIS A 73 -26.16 5.98 9.71
CA HIS A 73 -27.60 5.73 9.84
C HIS A 73 -28.02 4.25 9.89
N PRO A 74 -29.16 3.93 10.56
CA PRO A 74 -29.82 2.63 10.44
C PRO A 74 -30.16 2.32 8.97
N PRO A 75 -30.36 1.03 8.60
CA PRO A 75 -30.47 0.56 7.20
C PRO A 75 -31.59 1.19 6.34
N ASN A 76 -32.43 2.05 6.91
CA ASN A 76 -33.53 2.74 6.24
C ASN A 76 -33.17 4.15 5.73
N ASP A 77 -31.99 4.71 6.04
CA ASP A 77 -31.60 6.07 5.63
C ASP A 77 -30.39 6.02 4.69
N ARG A 78 -30.59 5.44 3.50
CA ARG A 78 -29.55 5.34 2.45
C ARG A 78 -29.24 6.68 1.77
N ASP A 79 -30.02 7.72 2.07
CA ASP A 79 -30.03 8.98 1.33
C ASP A 79 -29.27 10.13 2.03
N VAL A 80 -28.76 9.92 3.25
CA VAL A 80 -27.94 10.96 3.89
C VAL A 80 -26.52 10.95 3.31
N PRO A 81 -26.06 12.05 2.69
CA PRO A 81 -24.72 12.10 2.10
C PRO A 81 -23.64 11.99 3.18
N ASP A 82 -22.70 11.06 3.01
CA ASP A 82 -21.47 11.04 3.80
C ASP A 82 -20.49 12.08 3.22
N PRO A 83 -20.29 13.25 3.88
CA PRO A 83 -19.44 14.31 3.34
C PRO A 83 -17.96 13.90 3.27
N ASN A 84 -17.55 12.89 4.03
CA ASN A 84 -16.17 12.40 4.05
C ASN A 84 -15.92 11.32 2.99
N TYR A 85 -16.97 10.76 2.38
CA TYR A 85 -16.81 9.70 1.37
C TYR A 85 -15.93 10.14 0.18
N PRO A 86 -16.15 11.32 -0.45
CA PRO A 86 -15.24 11.83 -1.47
C PRO A 86 -13.78 11.94 -1.01
N LEU A 87 -13.54 12.36 0.24
CA LEU A 87 -12.19 12.52 0.80
C LEU A 87 -11.50 11.16 0.97
N ARG A 88 -12.23 10.14 1.45
CA ARG A 88 -11.73 8.77 1.60
C ARG A 88 -11.47 8.09 0.25
N LEU A 89 -12.25 8.42 -0.78
CA LEU A 89 -11.98 7.99 -2.16
C LEU A 89 -10.71 8.62 -2.75
N ARG A 90 -10.23 9.75 -2.20
CA ARG A 90 -8.99 10.44 -2.58
C ARG A 90 -7.78 10.06 -1.73
N SER A 91 -7.93 9.10 -0.81
CA SER A 91 -6.83 8.63 0.02
C SER A 91 -5.62 8.23 -0.83
N SER A 92 -4.44 8.76 -0.49
CA SER A 92 -3.16 8.36 -1.10
C SER A 92 -2.65 7.03 -0.55
N TRP A 93 -3.21 6.57 0.57
CA TRP A 93 -2.92 5.25 1.16
C TRP A 93 -3.83 4.14 0.60
N GLY A 94 -4.66 4.45 -0.41
CA GLY A 94 -5.48 3.46 -1.13
C GLY A 94 -6.45 2.72 -0.20
N SER A 95 -6.32 1.38 -0.16
CA SER A 95 -7.12 0.50 0.70
C SER A 95 -6.93 0.77 2.20
N HIS A 96 -5.83 1.43 2.60
CA HIS A 96 -5.54 1.81 3.98
C HIS A 96 -6.02 3.23 4.35
N TRP A 97 -7.07 3.74 3.70
CA TRP A 97 -7.61 5.08 3.94
C TRP A 97 -7.98 5.37 5.39
N ARG A 98 -8.42 4.38 6.17
CA ARG A 98 -8.71 4.55 7.62
C ARG A 98 -7.45 4.91 8.40
N CYS A 99 -6.34 4.29 8.03
CA CYS A 99 -5.04 4.55 8.63
C CYS A 99 -4.56 5.95 8.27
N GLU A 100 -4.76 6.40 7.02
CA GLU A 100 -4.45 7.78 6.62
C GLU A 100 -5.32 8.79 7.37
N GLU A 101 -6.64 8.55 7.47
CA GLU A 101 -7.55 9.41 8.21
C GLU A 101 -7.14 9.52 9.69
N THR A 102 -6.74 8.39 10.30
CA THR A 102 -6.23 8.36 11.67
C THR A 102 -4.90 9.12 11.80
N ALA A 103 -3.96 8.90 10.87
CA ALA A 103 -2.68 9.61 10.83
C ALA A 103 -2.87 11.13 10.68
N LYS A 104 -3.88 11.56 9.89
CA LYS A 104 -4.27 12.97 9.77
C LYS A 104 -4.93 13.51 11.04
N ARG A 105 -5.70 12.72 11.79
CA ARG A 105 -6.26 13.16 13.10
C ARG A 105 -5.18 13.25 14.19
N ILE A 106 -4.15 12.41 14.15
CA ILE A 106 -2.97 12.53 15.03
C ILE A 106 -2.24 13.87 14.79
N ARG A 107 -2.40 14.49 13.62
CA ARG A 107 -1.92 15.86 13.38
C ARG A 107 -2.59 16.89 14.29
N GLU A 108 -3.84 16.65 14.69
CA GLU A 108 -4.67 17.60 15.44
C GLU A 108 -4.60 17.36 16.95
N MET A 109 -4.31 16.12 17.38
CA MET A 109 -4.10 15.76 18.78
C MET A 109 -2.78 15.01 18.92
N ALA A 110 -1.90 15.44 19.83
CA ALA A 110 -0.58 14.85 20.09
C ALA A 110 -0.62 13.41 20.69
N CYS A 111 -1.53 12.56 20.22
CA CYS A 111 -1.70 11.19 20.68
C CYS A 111 -0.74 10.27 19.91
N GLU A 112 0.17 9.63 20.64
CA GLU A 112 0.93 8.50 20.13
C GLU A 112 0.00 7.32 19.85
N THR A 113 0.35 6.46 18.89
CA THR A 113 -0.48 5.30 18.55
C THR A 113 -0.29 4.17 19.55
N ASN A 114 -1.24 3.23 19.65
CA ASN A 114 -1.18 2.11 20.61
C ASN A 114 0.14 1.32 20.55
N CYS A 115 0.69 1.07 19.35
CA CYS A 115 1.96 0.37 19.17
C CYS A 115 3.13 1.20 19.73
N THR A 116 3.14 2.51 19.49
CA THR A 116 4.14 3.43 20.04
C THR A 116 4.01 3.48 21.56
N ILE A 117 2.80 3.57 22.11
CA ILE A 117 2.56 3.60 23.56
C ILE A 117 3.09 2.35 24.25
N ALA A 118 2.79 1.15 23.72
CA ALA A 118 3.26 -0.10 24.30
C ALA A 118 4.80 -0.18 24.25
N ALA A 119 5.40 0.10 23.09
CA ALA A 119 6.85 0.09 22.94
C ALA A 119 7.54 1.14 23.85
N THR A 120 6.98 2.35 23.96
CA THR A 120 7.47 3.42 24.84
C THR A 120 7.42 2.97 26.29
N ALA A 121 6.30 2.38 26.74
CA ALA A 121 6.17 1.86 28.09
C ALA A 121 7.23 0.79 28.39
N LEU A 122 7.44 -0.15 27.46
CA LEU A 122 8.45 -1.21 27.61
C LEU A 122 9.88 -0.67 27.64
N PHE A 123 10.17 0.33 26.83
CA PHE A 123 11.46 1.04 26.83
C PHE A 123 11.74 1.74 28.16
N LEU A 124 10.74 2.43 28.71
CA LEU A 124 10.86 3.09 30.01
C LEU A 124 11.00 2.11 31.17
N VAL A 125 10.54 0.86 31.02
CA VAL A 125 10.71 -0.19 32.02
C VAL A 125 12.15 -0.73 32.00
N CYS A 126 12.61 -1.31 30.89
CA CYS A 126 14.02 -1.69 30.77
C CYS A 126 14.50 -1.89 29.32
N LYS A 127 15.78 -1.60 29.09
CA LYS A 127 16.43 -1.68 27.77
C LYS A 127 16.36 -3.10 27.18
N ARG A 128 16.50 -4.13 28.02
CA ARG A 128 16.43 -5.53 27.59
C ARG A 128 15.04 -5.90 27.08
N MET A 129 13.99 -5.46 27.77
CA MET A 129 12.60 -5.73 27.39
C MET A 129 12.28 -5.08 26.05
N PHE A 130 12.76 -3.85 25.86
CA PHE A 130 12.62 -3.14 24.59
C PHE A 130 13.31 -3.85 23.42
N VAL A 131 14.56 -4.32 23.59
CA VAL A 131 15.25 -5.05 22.53
C VAL A 131 14.54 -6.36 22.21
N ASP A 132 14.19 -7.16 23.22
CA ASP A 132 13.42 -8.41 23.03
C ASP A 132 12.07 -8.13 22.31
N PHE A 133 11.41 -7.00 22.64
CA PHE A 133 10.15 -6.60 22.04
C PHE A 133 10.30 -6.11 20.59
N ALA A 134 11.33 -5.31 20.30
CA ALA A 134 11.62 -4.81 18.96
C ALA A 134 12.00 -5.96 18.01
N GLU A 135 12.80 -6.93 18.46
CA GLU A 135 13.09 -8.15 17.72
C GLU A 135 11.82 -8.93 17.39
N MET A 136 10.90 -9.05 18.36
CA MET A 136 9.64 -9.74 18.15
C MET A 136 8.70 -8.99 17.18
N ILE A 137 8.65 -7.66 17.27
CA ILE A 137 7.93 -6.82 16.31
C ILE A 137 8.42 -7.10 14.88
N ALA A 138 9.73 -7.11 14.66
CA ALA A 138 10.33 -7.33 13.34
C ALA A 138 10.06 -8.75 12.79
N ASP A 139 9.90 -9.72 13.70
CA ASP A 139 9.63 -11.13 13.39
C ASP A 139 8.18 -11.39 12.95
N ILE A 140 7.21 -10.77 13.61
CA ILE A 140 5.79 -11.15 13.47
C ILE A 140 4.92 -10.13 12.73
N ALA A 141 5.27 -8.84 12.74
CA ALA A 141 4.43 -7.80 12.15
C ALA A 141 4.77 -7.57 10.67
N ALA A 142 3.75 -7.31 9.87
CA ALA A 142 3.89 -6.80 8.51
C ALA A 142 4.02 -5.27 8.53
N PHE A 143 5.05 -4.75 7.86
CA PHE A 143 5.29 -3.31 7.80
C PHE A 143 4.72 -2.70 6.52
N HIS A 144 4.00 -1.60 6.63
CA HIS A 144 3.39 -0.91 5.50
C HIS A 144 4.06 0.45 5.27
N ILE A 145 4.46 0.73 4.03
CA ILE A 145 4.87 2.06 3.56
C ILE A 145 3.91 2.48 2.45
N ASN A 146 3.34 3.68 2.57
CA ASN A 146 2.25 4.13 1.71
C ASN A 146 2.56 5.37 0.85
N ASP A 147 3.80 5.85 0.89
CA ASP A 147 4.24 7.01 0.13
C ASP A 147 5.73 6.91 -0.23
N LEU A 148 6.12 7.58 -1.31
CA LEU A 148 7.49 7.55 -1.82
C LEU A 148 8.49 8.24 -0.89
N GLU A 149 8.07 9.28 -0.16
CA GLU A 149 8.96 10.01 0.75
C GLU A 149 9.43 9.09 1.88
N THR A 150 8.51 8.30 2.43
CA THR A 150 8.77 7.34 3.51
C THR A 150 9.63 6.17 3.05
N LEU A 151 9.59 5.75 1.77
CA LEU A 151 10.47 4.69 1.27
C LEU A 151 11.96 4.98 1.50
N SER A 152 12.32 6.27 1.58
CA SER A 152 13.69 6.68 1.89
C SER A 152 14.20 6.17 3.25
N ILE A 153 13.35 5.70 4.17
CA ILE A 153 13.82 5.10 5.44
C ILE A 153 14.53 3.76 5.25
N LEU A 154 14.31 3.10 4.09
CA LEU A 154 14.94 1.82 3.76
C LEU A 154 16.40 2.03 3.31
N ASP A 155 16.76 3.23 2.87
CA ASP A 155 18.14 3.56 2.52
C ASP A 155 19.00 3.67 3.80
N PRO A 156 20.06 2.86 3.95
CA PRO A 156 20.98 2.95 5.09
C PRO A 156 21.65 4.32 5.25
N GLN A 157 21.75 5.11 4.18
CA GLN A 157 22.31 6.47 4.21
C GLN A 157 21.27 7.54 4.56
N SER A 158 20.01 7.14 4.74
CA SER A 158 18.92 8.06 5.02
C SER A 158 19.14 8.82 6.32
N ARG A 159 19.08 10.15 6.21
CA ARG A 159 19.16 11.03 7.38
C ARG A 159 17.86 11.09 8.17
N VAL A 160 16.79 10.47 7.68
CA VAL A 160 15.48 10.48 8.33
C VAL A 160 15.53 9.78 9.69
N LEU A 161 16.19 8.61 9.75
CA LEU A 161 16.39 7.87 10.99
C LEU A 161 17.38 8.55 11.95
N THR A 162 18.24 9.44 11.45
CA THR A 162 19.25 10.16 12.25
C THR A 162 18.84 11.58 12.63
N SER A 163 17.69 12.05 12.14
CA SER A 163 17.05 13.30 12.60
C SER A 163 16.65 13.18 14.08
N ALA A 164 16.51 14.32 14.77
CA ALA A 164 16.37 14.44 16.23
C ALA A 164 15.73 13.21 16.91
N PRO A 165 16.41 12.59 17.91
CA PRO A 165 16.04 11.28 18.41
C PRO A 165 14.60 11.28 18.92
N SER A 166 13.75 10.55 18.21
CA SER A 166 12.38 10.27 18.61
C SER A 166 12.27 8.79 18.95
N PHE A 167 11.33 8.45 19.84
CA PHE A 167 11.10 7.06 20.20
C PHE A 167 10.73 6.21 18.96
N SER A 168 9.95 6.78 18.04
CA SER A 168 9.61 6.17 16.75
C SER A 168 10.85 5.88 15.90
N SER A 169 11.78 6.84 15.80
CA SER A 169 13.04 6.66 15.07
C SER A 169 13.91 5.57 15.70
N MET A 170 13.96 5.49 17.03
CA MET A 170 14.69 4.46 17.76
C MET A 170 14.11 3.07 17.53
N LEU A 171 12.79 2.91 17.66
CA LEU A 171 12.12 1.65 17.40
C LEU A 171 12.33 1.22 15.95
N ALA A 172 12.17 2.12 14.99
CA ALA A 172 12.42 1.84 13.59
C ALA A 172 13.88 1.44 13.31
N ALA A 173 14.86 2.11 13.93
CA ALA A 173 16.27 1.74 13.79
C ALA A 173 16.58 0.31 14.30
N CYS A 174 15.83 -0.18 15.29
CA CYS A 174 15.93 -1.56 15.77
C CYS A 174 15.19 -2.56 14.87
N VAL A 175 14.03 -2.17 14.33
CA VAL A 175 13.11 -3.08 13.63
C VAL A 175 13.42 -3.19 12.14
N VAL A 176 13.65 -2.06 11.46
CA VAL A 176 13.78 -1.99 10.00
C VAL A 176 14.86 -2.94 9.47
N PRO A 177 16.07 -3.01 10.03
CA PRO A 177 17.11 -3.92 9.51
C PRO A 177 16.79 -5.42 9.61
N SER A 178 15.82 -5.80 10.46
CA SER A 178 15.47 -7.19 10.76
C SER A 178 14.02 -7.54 10.39
N LEU A 179 13.34 -6.66 9.65
CA LEU A 179 11.96 -6.90 9.24
C LEU A 179 11.88 -8.14 8.34
N LYS A 180 10.83 -8.94 8.51
CA LYS A 180 10.59 -10.15 7.70
C LYS A 180 9.55 -9.95 6.61
N GLU A 181 8.67 -8.98 6.78
CA GLU A 181 7.57 -8.70 5.85
C GLU A 181 7.37 -7.21 5.64
N LEU A 182 7.40 -6.80 4.36
CA LEU A 182 7.23 -5.42 3.93
C LEU A 182 6.17 -5.33 2.84
N HIS A 183 5.25 -4.39 3.01
CA HIS A 183 4.15 -4.07 2.12
C HIS A 183 4.31 -2.62 1.67
N ILE A 184 4.41 -2.40 0.37
CA ILE A 184 4.52 -1.07 -0.23
C ILE A 184 3.23 -0.80 -0.99
N ASN A 185 2.39 0.13 -0.52
CA ASN A 185 1.09 0.42 -1.10
C ASN A 185 1.04 1.87 -1.60
N LEU A 186 1.27 2.08 -2.90
CA LEU A 186 1.41 3.41 -3.46
C LEU A 186 0.21 3.75 -4.34
N ARG A 187 -0.57 4.76 -3.93
CA ARG A 187 -1.51 5.43 -4.81
C ARG A 187 -1.00 6.84 -5.14
N LEU A 188 -0.36 6.97 -6.29
CA LEU A 188 0.36 8.19 -6.67
C LEU A 188 -0.42 9.01 -7.70
N PRO A 189 -0.15 10.31 -7.86
CA PRO A 189 -0.56 11.03 -9.06
C PRO A 189 0.03 10.36 -10.31
N LEU A 190 -0.71 10.37 -11.43
CA LEU A 190 -0.25 9.83 -12.71
C LEU A 190 1.06 10.49 -13.17
N SER A 191 1.22 11.78 -12.90
CA SER A 191 2.46 12.53 -13.18
C SER A 191 3.69 11.98 -12.45
N SER A 192 3.52 11.32 -11.29
CA SER A 192 4.61 10.63 -10.60
C SER A 192 5.06 9.40 -11.37
N TYR A 193 4.15 8.65 -11.99
CA TYR A 193 4.49 7.52 -12.86
C TYR A 193 5.19 7.99 -14.14
N GLU A 194 4.74 9.10 -14.74
CA GLU A 194 5.44 9.71 -15.89
C GLU A 194 6.86 10.16 -15.53
N ALA A 195 7.06 10.66 -14.31
CA ALA A 195 8.40 11.01 -13.81
C ALA A 195 9.28 9.77 -13.59
N LEU A 196 8.71 8.65 -13.12
CA LEU A 196 9.40 7.37 -13.01
C LEU A 196 9.80 6.82 -14.39
N GLU A 197 8.93 6.93 -15.39
CA GLU A 197 9.22 6.50 -16.77
C GLU A 197 10.43 7.28 -17.33
N LYS A 198 10.41 8.62 -17.24
CA LYS A 198 11.50 9.49 -17.69
C LYS A 198 12.82 9.24 -16.96
N ALA A 199 12.75 8.88 -15.69
CA ALA A 199 13.91 8.58 -14.87
C ALA A 199 14.69 7.36 -15.38
N VAL A 200 13.98 6.32 -15.81
CA VAL A 200 14.59 5.10 -16.35
C VAL A 200 15.27 5.37 -17.69
N ASP A 201 14.62 6.14 -18.56
CA ASP A 201 15.15 6.51 -19.88
C ASP A 201 16.42 7.40 -19.79
N SER A 202 16.55 8.17 -18.71
CA SER A 202 17.61 9.16 -18.53
C SER A 202 18.91 8.60 -17.95
N THR A 203 19.04 7.27 -17.79
CA THR A 203 20.18 6.55 -17.18
C THR A 203 21.58 6.81 -17.79
N GLY A 204 21.71 7.71 -18.77
CA GLY A 204 22.99 8.18 -19.34
C GLY A 204 23.41 9.62 -19.00
N SER A 205 22.61 10.40 -18.26
CA SER A 205 22.94 11.81 -17.91
C SER A 205 22.95 12.04 -16.39
N GLU A 206 23.86 12.87 -15.88
CA GLU A 206 24.05 13.04 -14.43
C GLU A 206 22.78 13.49 -13.66
N PRO A 207 22.54 12.97 -12.44
CA PRO A 207 21.28 13.08 -11.70
C PRO A 207 21.13 14.41 -10.93
N SER A 208 21.52 15.54 -11.51
CA SER A 208 21.64 16.80 -10.74
C SER A 208 20.32 17.47 -10.33
N SER A 209 19.15 16.89 -10.64
CA SER A 209 17.83 17.41 -10.22
C SER A 209 16.75 16.31 -10.13
N MET A 210 17.10 15.09 -9.73
CA MET A 210 16.08 14.05 -9.53
C MET A 210 15.29 14.31 -8.25
N ASP A 211 13.96 14.26 -8.33
CA ASP A 211 13.09 14.31 -7.15
C ASP A 211 13.49 13.19 -6.17
N HIS A 212 13.69 13.55 -4.90
CA HIS A 212 14.06 12.60 -3.85
C HIS A 212 13.09 11.41 -3.76
N SER A 213 11.80 11.63 -4.02
CA SER A 213 10.76 10.61 -4.00
C SER A 213 10.95 9.58 -5.12
N ILE A 214 11.33 10.05 -6.31
CA ILE A 214 11.63 9.20 -7.47
C ILE A 214 12.91 8.42 -7.22
N SER A 215 13.93 9.06 -6.64
CA SER A 215 15.19 8.41 -6.29
C SER A 215 14.99 7.26 -5.30
N ALA A 216 14.06 7.39 -4.34
CA ALA A 216 13.74 6.35 -3.38
C ALA A 216 13.15 5.09 -4.04
N TRP A 217 12.30 5.26 -5.07
CA TRP A 217 11.78 4.12 -5.83
C TRP A 217 12.86 3.46 -6.69
N THR A 218 13.65 4.25 -7.42
CA THR A 218 14.73 3.71 -8.28
C THR A 218 15.83 3.02 -7.46
N GLY A 219 16.05 3.48 -6.23
CA GLY A 219 16.98 2.89 -5.25
C GLY A 219 16.37 1.75 -4.43
N LEU A 220 15.15 1.30 -4.73
CA LEU A 220 14.46 0.32 -3.90
C LEU A 220 15.16 -1.05 -3.91
N CYS A 221 15.65 -1.52 -5.06
CA CYS A 221 16.34 -2.81 -5.16
C CYS A 221 17.54 -2.93 -4.20
N PRO A 222 18.55 -2.05 -4.23
CA PRO A 222 19.67 -2.14 -3.29
C PRO A 222 19.24 -1.93 -1.83
N ALA A 223 18.20 -1.14 -1.56
CA ALA A 223 17.66 -0.99 -0.22
C ALA A 223 17.08 -2.31 0.31
N ILE A 224 16.31 -3.01 -0.51
CA ILE A 224 15.73 -4.33 -0.18
C ILE A 224 16.82 -5.40 -0.03
N GLU A 225 17.87 -5.39 -0.86
CA GLU A 225 19.01 -6.31 -0.71
C GLU A 225 19.75 -6.12 0.63
N GLY A 226 19.73 -4.90 1.19
CA GLY A 226 20.24 -4.61 2.53
C GLY A 226 19.42 -5.23 3.68
N LEU A 227 18.15 -5.59 3.42
CA LEU A 227 17.25 -6.19 4.40
C LEU A 227 17.40 -7.72 4.40
N SER A 228 18.53 -8.22 4.91
CA SER A 228 18.89 -9.64 4.87
C SER A 228 17.88 -10.62 5.49
N GLU A 229 17.03 -10.14 6.40
CA GLU A 229 15.98 -10.94 7.05
C GLU A 229 14.61 -10.87 6.35
N LEU A 230 14.45 -10.01 5.33
CA LEU A 230 13.21 -9.91 4.58
C LEU A 230 12.93 -11.24 3.87
N ARG A 231 11.69 -11.72 4.01
CA ARG A 231 11.20 -12.96 3.39
C ARG A 231 9.98 -12.74 2.50
N ARG A 232 9.20 -11.68 2.74
CA ARG A 232 7.99 -11.36 1.96
C ARG A 232 7.93 -9.88 1.60
N LEU A 233 7.87 -9.59 0.30
CA LEU A 233 7.64 -8.26 -0.25
C LEU A 233 6.34 -8.23 -1.05
N ARG A 234 5.38 -7.44 -0.60
CA ARG A 234 4.12 -7.19 -1.31
C ARG A 234 4.12 -5.76 -1.82
N ILE A 235 3.90 -5.57 -3.12
CA ILE A 235 3.85 -4.24 -3.73
C ILE A 235 2.47 -4.06 -4.36
N TRP A 236 1.78 -3.00 -4.00
CA TRP A 236 0.48 -2.61 -4.55
C TRP A 236 0.63 -1.22 -5.17
N LEU A 237 0.31 -1.09 -6.45
CA LEU A 237 0.42 0.17 -7.18
C LEU A 237 -0.93 0.60 -7.74
N ASP A 238 -1.23 1.89 -7.70
CA ASP A 238 -2.38 2.53 -8.35
C ASP A 238 -2.10 4.01 -8.59
N HIS A 239 -2.91 4.68 -9.41
CA HIS A 239 -2.88 6.12 -9.54
C HIS A 239 -4.18 6.80 -9.09
N ALA A 240 -4.11 8.10 -8.81
CA ALA A 240 -5.21 8.86 -8.21
C ALA A 240 -6.31 9.26 -9.21
N GLU A 241 -5.97 9.35 -10.48
CA GLU A 241 -6.79 9.94 -11.54
C GLU A 241 -7.87 8.97 -12.06
N PRO A 242 -9.04 9.45 -12.51
CA PRO A 242 -10.13 8.59 -12.95
C PRO A 242 -9.91 7.85 -14.29
N CYS A 243 -8.84 8.15 -15.03
CA CYS A 243 -8.53 7.49 -16.32
C CYS A 243 -7.95 6.09 -16.11
N THR A 244 -7.89 5.27 -17.16
CA THR A 244 -7.45 3.87 -17.05
C THR A 244 -6.01 3.70 -16.57
N TRP A 245 -5.74 2.61 -15.84
CA TRP A 245 -4.39 2.18 -15.45
C TRP A 245 -3.48 1.92 -16.65
N SER A 246 -4.02 1.55 -17.82
CA SER A 246 -3.24 1.35 -19.06
C SER A 246 -2.52 2.60 -19.57
N MET A 247 -2.66 3.75 -18.91
CA MET A 247 -1.82 4.92 -19.19
C MET A 247 -0.41 4.78 -18.60
N VAL A 248 -0.23 3.93 -17.59
CA VAL A 248 1.04 3.74 -16.87
C VAL A 248 1.95 2.77 -17.60
N ASN A 249 3.20 3.18 -17.87
CA ASN A 249 4.23 2.28 -18.38
C ASN A 249 4.73 1.33 -17.28
N GLU A 250 4.05 0.19 -17.12
CA GLU A 250 4.37 -0.83 -16.11
C GLU A 250 5.81 -1.33 -16.24
N ARG A 251 6.30 -1.51 -17.47
CA ARG A 251 7.66 -1.99 -17.73
C ARG A 251 8.69 -1.01 -17.21
N ALA A 252 8.52 0.28 -17.46
CA ALA A 252 9.43 1.29 -16.93
C ALA A 252 9.37 1.33 -15.39
N VAL A 253 8.16 1.36 -14.82
CA VAL A 253 7.94 1.48 -13.36
C VAL A 253 8.49 0.29 -12.58
N LEU A 254 8.36 -0.94 -13.11
CA LEU A 254 8.79 -2.17 -12.45
C LEU A 254 10.22 -2.59 -12.82
N SER A 255 10.83 -2.00 -13.85
CA SER A 255 12.21 -2.30 -14.24
C SER A 255 13.23 -2.21 -13.09
N PRO A 256 13.15 -1.25 -12.14
CA PRO A 256 14.11 -1.17 -11.03
C PRO A 256 14.01 -2.38 -10.09
N LEU A 257 12.89 -3.11 -10.11
CA LEU A 257 12.63 -4.25 -9.22
C LEU A 257 13.00 -5.59 -9.85
N ALA A 258 13.20 -5.64 -11.17
CA ALA A 258 13.52 -6.87 -11.89
C ALA A 258 14.70 -7.66 -11.28
N PRO A 259 15.79 -7.03 -10.79
CA PRO A 259 16.90 -7.77 -10.19
C PRO A 259 16.55 -8.52 -8.90
N LEU A 260 15.47 -8.12 -8.19
CA LEU A 260 15.03 -8.80 -6.96
C LEU A 260 14.60 -10.25 -7.19
N SER A 261 14.22 -10.60 -8.42
CA SER A 261 13.91 -11.97 -8.81
C SER A 261 15.06 -12.96 -8.63
N ASN A 262 16.30 -12.46 -8.53
CA ASN A 262 17.48 -13.29 -8.29
C ASN A 262 17.60 -13.77 -6.83
N ASN A 263 16.75 -13.30 -5.92
CA ASN A 263 16.75 -13.73 -4.53
C ASN A 263 15.69 -14.83 -4.28
N PRO A 264 16.07 -16.12 -4.24
CA PRO A 264 15.12 -17.21 -4.07
C PRO A 264 14.52 -17.29 -2.65
N ASN A 265 15.07 -16.56 -1.69
CA ASN A 265 14.59 -16.55 -0.31
C ASN A 265 13.54 -15.45 -0.05
N LEU A 266 13.23 -14.65 -1.08
CA LEU A 266 12.30 -13.53 -1.00
C LEU A 266 11.07 -13.84 -1.87
N ASP A 267 9.92 -14.03 -1.22
CA ASP A 267 8.62 -14.08 -1.90
C ASP A 267 8.19 -12.68 -2.27
N ILE A 268 8.02 -12.43 -3.58
CA ILE A 268 7.64 -11.13 -4.13
C ILE A 268 6.33 -11.29 -4.89
N SER A 269 5.37 -10.43 -4.58
CA SER A 269 4.22 -10.25 -5.48
C SER A 269 3.91 -8.78 -5.70
N ILE A 270 3.49 -8.49 -6.91
CA ILE A 270 3.11 -7.16 -7.37
C ILE A 270 1.62 -7.22 -7.71
N ASP A 271 0.84 -6.33 -7.12
CA ASP A 271 -0.58 -6.19 -7.34
C ASP A 271 -0.83 -4.91 -8.15
N LEU A 272 -1.35 -5.09 -9.37
CA LEU A 272 -1.63 -4.03 -10.33
C LEU A 272 -3.09 -4.06 -10.75
N PRO A 273 -3.70 -2.91 -11.10
CA PRO A 273 -4.98 -2.89 -11.77
C PRO A 273 -4.95 -3.70 -13.08
N LYS A 274 -6.13 -4.17 -13.49
CA LYS A 274 -6.32 -4.75 -14.82
C LYS A 274 -6.08 -3.69 -15.89
N LEU A 275 -5.49 -4.15 -16.99
CA LEU A 275 -5.32 -3.34 -18.19
C LEU A 275 -6.63 -3.28 -18.96
N HIS A 276 -6.94 -2.12 -19.47
CA HIS A 276 -8.03 -1.92 -20.41
C HIS A 276 -7.62 -2.42 -21.81
N PRO A 277 -8.33 -3.40 -22.42
CA PRO A 277 -7.93 -4.06 -23.66
C PRO A 277 -7.62 -3.11 -24.83
N LYS A 278 -8.43 -2.06 -24.98
CA LYS A 278 -8.24 -1.02 -26.01
C LYS A 278 -6.88 -0.29 -25.96
N TRP A 279 -6.25 -0.24 -24.79
CA TRP A 279 -5.05 0.57 -24.53
C TRP A 279 -3.85 -0.29 -24.10
N GLU A 280 -3.96 -1.62 -24.23
CA GLU A 280 -2.85 -2.53 -24.02
C GLU A 280 -1.74 -2.27 -25.06
N ASP A 281 -0.50 -2.39 -24.63
CA ASP A 281 0.70 -2.10 -25.42
C ASP A 281 1.81 -3.02 -24.90
N LEU A 282 2.34 -3.88 -25.78
CA LEU A 282 3.31 -4.91 -25.40
C LEU A 282 4.65 -4.31 -24.93
N ASP A 283 5.00 -3.12 -25.41
CA ASP A 283 6.25 -2.42 -25.06
C ASP A 283 6.14 -1.64 -23.76
N ARG A 284 4.91 -1.34 -23.29
CA ARG A 284 4.64 -0.63 -22.04
C ARG A 284 4.13 -1.54 -20.92
N HIS A 285 3.44 -2.63 -21.26
CA HIS A 285 2.64 -3.40 -20.32
C HIS A 285 3.02 -4.89 -20.25
N TYR A 286 2.77 -5.50 -19.09
CA TYR A 286 2.90 -6.95 -18.90
C TYR A 286 1.55 -7.63 -19.20
N THR A 287 1.43 -8.20 -20.40
CA THR A 287 0.24 -8.94 -20.87
C THR A 287 0.59 -10.43 -21.01
N GLU A 288 -0.40 -11.27 -21.30
CA GLU A 288 -0.18 -12.72 -21.50
C GLU A 288 0.77 -13.00 -22.68
N ASP A 289 0.74 -12.15 -23.71
CA ASP A 289 1.55 -12.28 -24.92
C ASP A 289 2.94 -11.63 -24.83
N SER A 290 3.24 -10.88 -23.76
CA SER A 290 4.49 -10.14 -23.64
C SER A 290 5.53 -10.87 -22.77
N SER A 291 6.81 -10.52 -22.95
CA SER A 291 7.89 -11.14 -22.17
C SER A 291 7.64 -10.93 -20.68
N PRO A 292 7.55 -12.00 -19.87
CA PRO A 292 7.14 -11.90 -18.48
C PRO A 292 8.20 -11.20 -17.65
N LEU A 293 7.76 -10.43 -16.66
CA LEU A 293 8.61 -10.05 -15.54
C LEU A 293 8.90 -11.32 -14.72
N PRO A 294 10.14 -11.57 -14.26
CA PRO A 294 10.45 -12.71 -13.39
C PRO A 294 9.93 -12.50 -11.95
N LEU A 295 8.80 -11.82 -11.80
CA LEU A 295 8.10 -11.54 -10.55
C LEU A 295 6.61 -11.81 -10.78
N THR A 296 5.92 -12.29 -9.74
CA THR A 296 4.49 -12.60 -9.82
C THR A 296 3.66 -11.31 -9.86
N ILE A 297 2.91 -11.12 -10.94
CA ILE A 297 1.94 -10.03 -11.06
C ILE A 297 0.52 -10.58 -10.83
N HIS A 298 -0.17 -10.03 -9.85
CA HIS A 298 -1.60 -10.22 -9.62
C HIS A 298 -2.36 -9.03 -10.20
N ARG A 299 -3.44 -9.33 -10.93
CA ARG A 299 -4.30 -8.33 -11.56
C ARG A 299 -5.58 -8.18 -10.75
N ARG A 300 -5.89 -6.95 -10.33
CA ARG A 300 -7.11 -6.63 -9.57
C ARG A 300 -8.02 -5.63 -10.29
N TYR A 301 -9.26 -5.57 -9.84
CA TYR A 301 -10.18 -4.52 -10.28
C TYR A 301 -9.80 -3.18 -9.64
N ARG A 302 -9.87 -2.13 -10.43
CA ARG A 302 -9.58 -0.77 -9.96
C ARG A 302 -10.82 -0.16 -9.32
N GLN A 303 -10.57 0.80 -8.42
CA GLN A 303 -11.62 1.63 -7.84
C GLN A 303 -12.43 2.34 -8.94
N ARG A 304 -13.77 2.19 -8.92
CA ARG A 304 -14.70 2.73 -9.92
C ARG A 304 -15.26 4.11 -9.57
N CYS A 305 -15.32 4.43 -8.28
CA CYS A 305 -15.78 5.73 -7.79
C CYS A 305 -14.59 6.59 -7.35
N HIS A 306 -14.47 7.82 -7.82
CA HIS A 306 -13.35 8.71 -7.53
C HIS A 306 -13.84 9.98 -6.83
N GLY A 307 -13.14 10.44 -5.80
CA GLY A 307 -13.43 11.75 -5.23
C GLY A 307 -12.83 12.84 -6.11
N ILE A 308 -13.61 13.87 -6.41
CA ILE A 308 -13.19 15.00 -7.25
C ILE A 308 -13.33 16.31 -6.48
N GLU A 309 -12.43 17.26 -6.73
CA GLU A 309 -12.59 18.65 -6.31
C GLU A 309 -13.27 19.42 -7.42
N SER A 310 -14.36 20.10 -7.08
CA SER A 310 -14.98 21.10 -7.93
C SER A 310 -14.20 22.41 -7.87
N SER A 311 -14.41 23.30 -8.86
CA SER A 311 -13.76 24.61 -8.91
C SER A 311 -14.10 25.54 -7.73
N ASP A 312 -15.21 25.27 -7.05
CA ASP A 312 -15.64 26.00 -5.85
C ASP A 312 -15.03 25.43 -4.54
N GLY A 313 -14.15 24.43 -4.64
CA GLY A 313 -13.54 23.75 -3.50
C GLY A 313 -14.43 22.68 -2.85
N SER A 314 -15.64 22.45 -3.38
CA SER A 314 -16.49 21.35 -2.91
C SER A 314 -15.95 20.00 -3.36
N PHE A 315 -16.17 18.96 -2.54
CA PHE A 315 -15.78 17.60 -2.88
C PHE A 315 -16.99 16.80 -3.36
N GLY A 316 -16.87 16.23 -4.55
CA GLY A 316 -17.88 15.37 -5.16
C GLY A 316 -17.37 13.95 -5.40
N THR A 317 -18.25 13.06 -5.84
CA THR A 317 -17.87 11.73 -6.34
C THR A 317 -18.14 11.65 -7.84
N LYS A 318 -17.18 11.10 -8.59
CA LYS A 318 -17.31 10.79 -10.02
C LYS A 318 -17.25 9.27 -10.19
N HIS A 319 -18.28 8.69 -10.82
CA HIS A 319 -18.21 7.32 -11.29
C HIS A 319 -17.43 7.29 -12.62
N SER A 320 -16.32 6.55 -12.64
CA SER A 320 -15.41 6.42 -13.78
C SER A 320 -14.76 5.03 -13.70
N PRO A 321 -15.49 3.99 -14.12
CA PRO A 321 -15.00 2.63 -14.01
C PRO A 321 -13.83 2.41 -14.97
N ASP A 322 -12.87 1.59 -14.52
CA ASP A 322 -11.84 1.01 -15.38
C ASP A 322 -12.28 -0.40 -15.83
N PHE A 323 -11.50 -1.05 -16.66
CA PHE A 323 -11.82 -2.40 -17.12
C PHE A 323 -11.93 -3.41 -15.95
N PRO A 324 -12.99 -4.25 -15.92
CA PRO A 324 -14.14 -4.26 -16.80
C PRO A 324 -15.18 -3.20 -16.37
N ILE A 325 -15.64 -2.39 -17.33
CA ILE A 325 -16.66 -1.37 -17.08
C ILE A 325 -18.00 -2.00 -16.70
N LEU A 326 -18.28 -3.22 -17.17
CA LEU A 326 -19.52 -3.94 -16.95
C LEU A 326 -19.58 -4.71 -15.62
N TYR A 327 -18.63 -4.53 -14.69
CA TYR A 327 -18.64 -5.29 -13.42
C TYR A 327 -19.95 -5.15 -12.61
N GLU A 328 -20.65 -4.02 -12.65
CA GLU A 328 -21.98 -3.87 -12.02
C GLU A 328 -23.05 -4.86 -12.55
N PHE A 329 -22.85 -5.40 -13.75
CA PHE A 329 -23.77 -6.36 -14.36
C PHE A 329 -23.62 -7.77 -13.78
N THR A 330 -22.54 -8.06 -13.04
CA THR A 330 -22.31 -9.37 -12.41
C THR A 330 -23.45 -9.75 -11.47
N GLU A 331 -23.83 -8.84 -10.56
CA GLU A 331 -24.95 -9.05 -9.63
C GLU A 331 -26.31 -9.00 -10.33
N MET A 332 -26.49 -8.08 -11.27
CA MET A 332 -27.78 -7.85 -11.93
C MET A 332 -28.20 -9.02 -12.83
N TYR A 333 -27.25 -9.69 -13.47
CA TYR A 333 -27.50 -10.74 -14.45
C TYR A 333 -26.96 -12.12 -14.04
N ASN A 334 -26.54 -12.26 -12.77
CA ASN A 334 -25.98 -13.48 -12.20
C ASN A 334 -24.83 -14.05 -13.06
N MET A 335 -23.97 -13.17 -13.55
CA MET A 335 -22.77 -13.51 -14.30
C MET A 335 -21.57 -13.53 -13.35
N THR A 336 -20.66 -14.48 -13.57
CA THR A 336 -19.36 -14.47 -12.91
C THR A 336 -18.53 -13.31 -13.41
N ILE A 337 -17.59 -12.83 -12.59
CA ILE A 337 -16.75 -11.69 -12.99
C ILE A 337 -15.87 -12.07 -14.19
N GLN A 338 -15.42 -13.33 -14.27
CA GLN A 338 -14.66 -13.84 -15.40
C GLN A 338 -15.46 -13.79 -16.71
N GLU A 339 -16.75 -14.16 -16.68
CA GLU A 339 -17.59 -14.07 -17.88
C GLU A 339 -17.75 -12.63 -18.37
N VAL A 340 -17.89 -11.67 -17.44
CA VAL A 340 -17.96 -10.24 -17.78
C VAL A 340 -16.64 -9.75 -18.38
N ASP A 341 -15.50 -10.11 -17.77
CA ASP A 341 -14.17 -9.79 -18.28
C ASP A 341 -13.97 -10.33 -19.72
N ASP A 342 -14.26 -11.61 -19.94
CA ASP A 342 -14.07 -12.29 -21.22
C ASP A 342 -14.96 -11.69 -22.32
N MET A 343 -16.20 -11.37 -21.98
CA MET A 343 -17.15 -10.75 -22.90
C MET A 343 -16.68 -9.34 -23.28
N GLU A 344 -16.34 -8.51 -22.29
CA GLU A 344 -15.90 -7.14 -22.51
C GLU A 344 -14.61 -7.10 -23.34
N ARG A 345 -13.65 -7.99 -23.06
CA ARG A 345 -12.42 -8.14 -23.85
C ARG A 345 -12.72 -8.48 -25.32
N LYS A 346 -13.59 -9.46 -25.57
CA LYS A 346 -14.02 -9.84 -26.93
C LYS A 346 -14.74 -8.71 -27.67
N SER A 347 -15.54 -7.91 -26.97
CA SER A 347 -16.19 -6.73 -27.57
C SER A 347 -15.15 -5.70 -28.00
N TRP A 348 -14.18 -5.40 -27.12
CA TRP A 348 -13.10 -4.48 -27.45
C TRP A 348 -12.23 -4.97 -28.62
N GLU A 349 -11.93 -6.28 -28.68
CA GLU A 349 -11.19 -6.90 -29.80
C GLU A 349 -11.92 -6.73 -31.16
N ARG A 350 -13.25 -6.75 -31.15
CA ARG A 350 -14.07 -6.50 -32.34
C ARG A 350 -14.24 -5.01 -32.67
N GLY A 351 -13.73 -4.11 -31.81
CA GLY A 351 -13.95 -2.67 -31.93
C GLY A 351 -15.37 -2.24 -31.59
N GLU A 352 -16.12 -3.09 -30.87
CA GLU A 352 -17.48 -2.82 -30.42
C GLU A 352 -17.45 -2.19 -29.02
N ASP A 353 -18.42 -1.32 -28.73
CA ASP A 353 -18.63 -0.84 -27.37
C ASP A 353 -19.26 -1.96 -26.53
N PRO A 354 -18.65 -2.37 -25.40
CA PRO A 354 -19.14 -3.48 -24.59
C PRO A 354 -20.55 -3.27 -24.04
N ILE A 355 -20.94 -2.04 -23.71
CA ILE A 355 -22.28 -1.73 -23.19
C ILE A 355 -23.31 -1.99 -24.29
N PHE A 356 -23.06 -1.50 -25.50
CA PHE A 356 -23.95 -1.74 -26.63
C PHE A 356 -24.02 -3.23 -26.98
N PHE A 357 -22.89 -3.92 -27.06
CA PHE A 357 -22.84 -5.35 -27.32
C PHE A 357 -23.64 -6.15 -26.27
N PHE A 358 -23.48 -5.81 -25.00
CA PHE A 358 -24.23 -6.44 -23.91
C PHE A 358 -25.74 -6.24 -24.05
N VAL A 359 -26.17 -5.00 -24.26
CA VAL A 359 -27.60 -4.64 -24.40
C VAL A 359 -28.22 -5.36 -25.60
N GLU A 360 -27.54 -5.44 -26.73
CA GLU A 360 -28.03 -6.17 -27.90
C GLU A 360 -28.17 -7.67 -27.62
N GLN A 361 -27.12 -8.33 -27.10
CA GLN A 361 -27.18 -9.76 -26.81
C GLN A 361 -28.28 -10.14 -25.81
N TRP A 362 -28.48 -9.34 -24.76
CA TRP A 362 -29.49 -9.59 -23.74
C TRP A 362 -30.93 -9.32 -24.23
N HIS A 363 -31.15 -8.30 -25.07
CA HIS A 363 -32.46 -8.08 -25.67
C HIS A 363 -32.86 -9.23 -26.62
N TYR A 364 -31.92 -9.80 -27.37
CA TYR A 364 -32.20 -10.93 -28.27
C TYR A 364 -32.43 -12.27 -27.53
N SER A 365 -31.78 -12.48 -26.39
CA SER A 365 -31.96 -13.71 -25.59
C SER A 365 -33.17 -13.65 -24.64
N GLY A 366 -33.65 -12.45 -24.27
CA GLY A 366 -34.92 -12.27 -23.57
C GLY A 366 -36.16 -12.48 -24.45
N LEU A 367 -36.05 -12.27 -25.77
CA LEU A 367 -37.14 -12.46 -26.74
C LEU A 367 -37.29 -13.92 -27.23
N THR A 368 -36.35 -14.80 -26.89
CA THR A 368 -36.40 -16.23 -27.25
C THR A 368 -36.94 -17.13 -26.13
N ASN A 369 -37.28 -16.55 -24.97
CA ASN A 369 -37.85 -17.25 -23.81
C ASN A 369 -39.28 -16.77 -23.44
N ILE A 370 -40.05 -16.26 -24.40
CA ILE A 370 -41.50 -15.99 -24.24
C ILE A 370 -42.31 -16.92 -25.13
#